data_AF-K9UX65-F1
#
_entry.id   AF-K9UX65-F1
#
_cell.length_a   1.000
_cell.length_b   1.000
_cell.length_c   1.000
_cell.angle_alpha   90.00
_cell.angle_beta   90.00
_cell.angle_gamma   90.00
#
_symmetry.space_group_name_H-M   'P 1'
#
loop_
_entity.id
_entity.type
_entity.pdbx_description
1 polymer ?
#
loop_
_entity_poly.entity_id
_entity_poly.type
_entity_poly.pdbx_seq_one_letter_code
_entity_poly.pdbx_strand_id
1 'polypeptide(L)'
;MIFKLKENVDNPASILVKIRQFVSERTFLELAQDILKNGFPLLRRLVGLYFDKEFDKKYNVDTCGSIHLTKLTIKSKNREYGVIYDPLPLKTLRNILSSIPRVLSKYTLVDFGSGKGLLY
;
A
#
# COMPACT_ATOMS: atom_id res chain seq x y z
N MET A 1 -27.47 9.77 -19.03
CA MET A 1 -25.98 9.77 -19.11
C MET A 1 -25.46 9.09 -17.84
N ILE A 2 -25.52 7.76 -17.83
CA ILE A 2 -25.15 6.92 -16.68
C ILE A 2 -23.65 6.65 -16.78
N PHE A 3 -22.89 7.15 -15.81
CA PHE A 3 -21.43 7.00 -15.76
C PHE A 3 -21.05 5.52 -15.86
N LYS A 4 -20.25 5.19 -16.89
CA LYS A 4 -19.61 3.89 -17.10
C LYS A 4 -18.71 3.55 -15.90
N LEU A 5 -19.24 2.84 -14.92
CA LEU A 5 -18.44 2.06 -13.94
C LEU A 5 -18.06 0.70 -14.53
N LYS A 6 -17.42 0.73 -15.70
CA LYS A 6 -16.68 -0.44 -16.21
C LYS A 6 -15.21 -0.18 -15.92
N GLU A 7 -14.85 -0.11 -14.64
CA GLU A 7 -13.44 -0.18 -14.26
C GLU A 7 -12.94 -1.55 -14.71
N ASN A 8 -11.96 -1.52 -15.60
CA ASN A 8 -11.37 -2.69 -16.21
C ASN A 8 -10.73 -3.55 -15.11
N VAL A 9 -11.22 -4.77 -14.91
CA VAL A 9 -10.77 -5.69 -13.85
C VAL A 9 -9.30 -6.08 -14.02
N ASP A 10 -8.75 -5.84 -15.22
CA ASP A 10 -7.36 -6.06 -15.59
C ASP A 10 -6.43 -4.88 -15.27
N ASN A 11 -6.94 -3.77 -14.74
CA ASN A 11 -6.10 -2.64 -14.34
C ASN A 11 -5.54 -2.84 -12.90
N PRO A 12 -4.23 -3.12 -12.71
CA PRO A 12 -3.64 -3.32 -11.39
C PRO A 12 -3.71 -2.07 -10.50
N ALA A 13 -3.91 -0.89 -11.09
CA ALA A 13 -4.11 0.36 -10.36
C ALA A 13 -5.58 0.59 -9.93
N SER A 14 -6.53 -0.29 -10.27
CA SER A 14 -7.93 -0.16 -9.84
C SER A 14 -8.06 -0.26 -8.31
N ILE A 15 -8.92 0.58 -7.73
CA ILE A 15 -9.21 0.55 -6.28
C ILE A 15 -9.87 -0.78 -5.93
N LEU A 16 -10.78 -1.27 -6.78
CA LEU A 16 -11.50 -2.53 -6.54
C LEU A 16 -10.55 -3.73 -6.52
N VAL A 17 -9.55 -3.75 -7.40
CA VAL A 17 -8.51 -4.79 -7.42
C VAL A 17 -7.70 -4.76 -6.12
N LYS A 18 -7.28 -3.58 -5.67
CA LYS A 18 -6.51 -3.41 -4.42
C LYS A 18 -7.32 -3.74 -3.16
N ILE A 19 -8.62 -3.41 -3.13
CA ILE A 19 -9.54 -3.80 -2.03
C ILE A 19 -9.73 -5.32 -2.02
N ARG A 20 -9.99 -5.92 -3.19
CA ARG A 20 -10.18 -7.35 -3.31
C ARG A 20 -8.94 -8.10 -2.87
N GLN A 21 -7.75 -7.64 -3.27
CA GLN A 21 -6.47 -8.14 -2.77
C GLN A 21 -6.45 -8.08 -1.24
N PHE A 22 -6.62 -6.90 -0.65
CA PHE A 22 -6.59 -6.71 0.80
C PHE A 22 -7.52 -7.66 1.59
N VAL A 23 -8.74 -7.89 1.10
CA VAL A 23 -9.72 -8.77 1.75
C VAL A 23 -9.42 -10.25 1.48
N SER A 24 -9.06 -10.61 0.25
CA SER A 24 -8.77 -12.00 -0.14
C SER A 24 -7.49 -12.55 0.48
N GLU A 25 -6.62 -11.65 0.96
CA GLU A 25 -5.32 -11.96 1.53
C GLU A 25 -5.37 -12.26 3.04
N ARG A 26 -6.56 -12.24 3.67
CA ARG A 26 -6.74 -12.45 5.11
C ARG A 26 -7.88 -13.43 5.40
N THR A 27 -7.67 -14.26 6.40
CA THR A 27 -8.76 -15.07 6.98
C THR A 27 -9.72 -14.18 7.76
N PHE A 28 -10.95 -14.66 7.94
CA PHE A 28 -11.95 -13.94 8.75
C PHE A 28 -11.46 -13.66 10.18
N LEU A 29 -10.70 -14.59 10.77
CA LEU A 29 -10.13 -14.45 12.12
C LEU A 29 -9.10 -13.33 12.20
N GLU A 30 -8.19 -13.24 11.22
CA GLU A 30 -7.20 -12.16 11.15
C GLU A 30 -7.88 -10.80 10.96
N LEU A 31 -8.92 -10.74 10.13
CA LEU A 31 -9.70 -9.52 9.92
C LEU A 31 -10.42 -9.07 11.20
N ALA A 32 -11.03 -10.01 11.92
CA ALA A 32 -11.74 -9.75 13.18
C ALA A 32 -10.78 -9.34 14.31
N GLN A 33 -9.62 -10.00 14.43
CA GLN A 33 -8.59 -9.63 15.40
C GLN A 33 -8.05 -8.23 15.15
N ASP A 34 -7.82 -7.87 13.88
CA ASP A 34 -7.38 -6.52 13.53
C ASP A 34 -8.47 -5.48 13.81
N ILE A 35 -9.74 -5.82 13.62
CA ILE A 35 -10.84 -4.91 13.97
C ILE A 35 -10.86 -4.66 15.47
N LEU A 36 -10.76 -5.71 16.27
CA LEU A 36 -10.78 -5.62 17.73
C LEU A 36 -9.56 -4.86 18.29
N LYS A 37 -8.37 -5.07 17.74
CA LYS A 37 -7.14 -4.40 18.21
C LYS A 37 -6.96 -2.99 17.69
N ASN A 38 -7.35 -2.73 16.44
CA ASN A 38 -6.94 -1.53 15.69
C ASN A 38 -8.12 -0.70 15.14
N GLY A 39 -9.38 -1.08 15.42
CA GLY A 39 -10.58 -0.33 15.02
C GLY A 39 -11.14 -0.78 13.67
N PHE A 40 -11.40 0.13 12.73
CA PHE A 40 -11.87 -0.24 11.38
C PHE A 40 -10.72 -0.15 10.36
N PRO A 41 -9.81 -1.15 10.29
CA PRO A 41 -8.62 -1.11 9.43
C PRO A 41 -8.98 -0.96 7.96
N LEU A 42 -10.10 -1.56 7.52
CA LEU A 42 -10.62 -1.41 6.16
C LEU A 42 -10.93 0.04 5.82
N LEU A 43 -11.64 0.76 6.68
CA LEU A 43 -11.98 2.17 6.44
C LEU A 43 -10.72 3.03 6.37
N ARG A 44 -9.80 2.85 7.32
CA ARG A 44 -8.51 3.56 7.33
C ARG A 44 -7.68 3.26 6.07
N ARG A 45 -7.68 2.00 5.62
CA ARG A 45 -7.00 1.55 4.41
C ARG A 45 -7.62 2.14 3.16
N LEU A 46 -8.96 2.18 3.06
CA LEU A 46 -9.68 2.77 1.94
C LEU A 46 -9.38 4.26 1.79
N VAL A 47 -9.40 4.99 2.91
CA VAL A 47 -9.03 6.41 2.94
C VAL A 47 -7.56 6.59 2.52
N GLY A 48 -6.65 5.76 3.03
CA GLY A 48 -5.24 5.78 2.63
C GLY A 48 -5.06 5.53 1.12
N LEU A 49 -5.64 4.44 0.61
CA LEU A 49 -5.61 4.06 -0.81
C LEU A 49 -6.14 5.17 -1.72
N TYR A 50 -7.16 5.91 -1.30
CA TYR A 50 -7.67 7.05 -2.06
C TYR A 50 -6.59 8.12 -2.24
N PHE A 51 -5.97 8.59 -1.15
CA PHE A 51 -4.93 9.62 -1.22
C PHE A 51 -3.65 9.13 -1.90
N ASP A 52 -3.26 7.89 -1.65
CA ASP A 52 -2.06 7.29 -2.26
C ASP A 52 -2.26 7.09 -3.77
N LYS A 53 -3.48 6.77 -4.23
CA LYS A 53 -3.77 6.66 -5.66
C LYS A 53 -3.75 8.01 -6.38
N GLU A 54 -4.14 9.10 -5.72
CA GLU A 54 -4.00 10.44 -6.30
C GLU A 54 -2.53 10.82 -6.51
N PHE A 55 -1.63 10.39 -5.61
CA PHE A 55 -0.19 10.53 -5.81
C PHE A 55 0.30 9.68 -6.99
N ASP A 56 -0.05 8.39 -7.00
CA ASP A 56 0.30 7.47 -8.09
C ASP A 56 -0.12 8.02 -9.46
N LYS A 57 -1.32 8.58 -9.57
CA LYS A 57 -1.78 9.26 -10.79
C LYS A 57 -0.95 10.50 -11.12
N LYS A 58 -0.70 11.36 -10.13
CA LYS A 58 0.04 12.62 -10.32
C LYS A 58 1.45 12.38 -10.85
N TYR A 59 2.12 11.34 -10.37
CA TYR A 59 3.49 11.01 -10.74
C TYR A 59 3.60 9.86 -11.75
N ASN A 60 2.46 9.32 -12.21
CA ASN A 60 2.37 8.17 -13.12
C ASN A 60 3.18 6.95 -12.66
N VAL A 61 3.00 6.58 -11.39
CA VAL A 61 3.62 5.41 -10.73
C VAL A 61 2.55 4.47 -10.15
N ASP A 62 2.90 3.23 -9.84
CA ASP A 62 2.02 2.28 -9.13
C ASP A 62 2.70 1.86 -7.83
N THR A 63 2.60 2.70 -6.79
CA THR A 63 3.25 2.46 -5.50
C THR A 63 2.26 2.12 -4.39
N CYS A 64 0.98 2.43 -4.55
CA CYS A 64 -0.04 2.15 -3.54
C CYS A 64 -0.50 0.68 -3.53
N GLY A 65 -1.07 0.25 -2.40
CA GLY A 65 -1.60 -1.10 -2.20
C GLY A 65 -0.54 -2.17 -1.91
N SER A 66 -0.99 -3.29 -1.34
CA SER A 66 -0.10 -4.39 -0.97
C SER A 66 0.19 -5.30 -2.17
N ILE A 67 1.38 -5.92 -2.20
CA ILE A 67 1.68 -7.02 -3.11
C ILE A 67 1.98 -8.26 -2.28
N HIS A 68 1.10 -9.26 -2.37
CA HIS A 68 1.32 -10.55 -1.75
C HIS A 68 2.36 -11.38 -2.50
N LEU A 69 3.10 -12.22 -1.79
CA LEU A 69 4.14 -13.11 -2.34
C LEU A 69 3.60 -14.05 -3.42
N THR A 70 2.30 -14.35 -3.37
CA THR A 70 1.64 -15.20 -4.38
C THR A 70 1.56 -14.57 -5.76
N LYS A 71 1.68 -13.25 -5.84
CA LYS A 71 1.75 -12.51 -7.10
C LYS A 71 3.18 -12.39 -7.64
N LEU A 72 4.20 -12.79 -6.86
CA LEU A 72 5.57 -12.81 -7.35
C LEU A 72 5.74 -13.94 -8.37
N THR A 73 6.22 -13.59 -9.56
CA THR A 73 6.51 -14.51 -10.66
C THR A 73 7.81 -15.30 -10.46
N ILE A 74 8.52 -15.04 -9.34
CA ILE A 74 9.78 -15.69 -9.00
C ILE A 74 9.53 -17.18 -8.72
N LYS A 75 10.20 -18.03 -9.50
CA LYS A 75 10.21 -19.49 -9.34
C LYS A 75 11.40 -19.94 -8.49
N SER A 76 11.46 -19.52 -7.24
CA SER A 76 12.50 -19.90 -6.29
C SER A 76 11.90 -20.18 -4.91
N LYS A 77 12.53 -21.09 -4.16
CA LYS A 77 12.21 -21.34 -2.74
C LYS A 77 12.31 -20.07 -1.90
N ASN A 78 13.08 -19.08 -2.35
CA ASN A 78 13.20 -17.77 -1.68
C ASN A 78 11.88 -17.03 -1.53
N ARG A 79 10.85 -17.38 -2.32
CA ARG A 79 9.50 -16.83 -2.20
C ARG A 79 8.88 -17.10 -0.83
N GLU A 80 9.20 -18.21 -0.18
CA GLU A 80 8.66 -18.58 1.14
C GLU A 80 9.23 -17.73 2.28
N TYR A 81 10.39 -17.11 2.06
CA TYR A 81 11.04 -16.21 3.03
C TYR A 81 10.75 -14.74 2.77
N GLY A 82 9.96 -14.42 1.74
CA GLY A 82 9.59 -13.05 1.44
C GLY A 82 8.65 -12.47 2.49
N VAL A 83 8.61 -11.15 2.60
CA VAL A 83 7.61 -10.42 3.39
C VAL A 83 6.70 -9.67 2.42
N ILE A 84 5.42 -9.55 2.78
CA ILE A 84 4.44 -8.78 2.01
C ILE A 84 4.93 -7.34 1.88
N TYR A 85 4.87 -6.79 0.66
CA TYR A 85 5.03 -5.36 0.48
C TYR A 85 3.77 -4.64 0.98
N ASP A 86 3.90 -3.77 1.98
CA ASP A 86 2.83 -2.90 2.44
C ASP A 86 3.30 -1.44 2.51
N PRO A 87 2.77 -0.54 1.66
CA PRO A 87 3.19 0.85 1.66
C PRO A 87 2.69 1.57 2.92
N LEU A 88 3.55 2.41 3.49
CA LEU A 88 3.16 3.38 4.50
C LEU A 88 2.25 4.45 3.87
N PRO A 89 1.06 4.73 4.43
CA PRO A 89 0.18 5.77 3.87
C PRO A 89 0.89 7.13 3.82
N LEU A 90 0.73 7.86 2.71
CA LEU A 90 1.44 9.13 2.47
C LEU A 90 1.22 10.16 3.57
N LYS A 91 0.02 10.20 4.16
CA LYS A 91 -0.28 11.11 5.27
C LYS A 91 0.57 10.79 6.50
N THR A 92 0.71 9.51 6.83
CA THR A 92 1.57 9.07 7.95
C THR A 92 3.02 9.41 7.64
N LEU A 93 3.47 9.14 6.41
CA LEU A 93 4.83 9.47 5.99
C LEU A 93 5.13 10.97 6.14
N ARG A 94 4.26 11.83 5.62
CA ARG A 94 4.41 13.29 5.73
C ARG A 94 4.46 13.77 7.19
N ASN A 95 3.66 13.16 8.06
CA ASN A 95 3.68 13.48 9.49
C ASN A 95 4.98 13.06 10.18
N ILE A 96 5.54 11.90 9.79
CA ILE A 96 6.85 11.46 10.30
C ILE A 96 7.92 12.44 9.81
N LEU A 97 7.97 12.72 8.50
CA LEU A 97 8.97 13.61 7.93
C LEU A 97 8.89 15.04 8.48
N SER A 98 7.70 15.54 8.79
CA SER A 98 7.53 16.87 9.40
C SER A 98 8.04 16.97 10.85
N SER A 99 8.22 15.82 11.52
CA SER A 99 8.76 15.73 12.88
C SER A 99 10.29 15.66 12.93
N ILE A 100 10.95 15.44 11.78
CA ILE A 100 12.41 15.32 11.66
C ILE A 100 13.02 16.73 11.48
N PRO A 101 14.24 17.00 12.00
CA PRO A 101 14.91 18.28 11.79
C PRO A 101 15.00 18.68 10.31
N ARG A 102 14.73 19.96 10.02
CA ARG A 102 14.70 20.48 8.63
C ARG A 102 16.06 20.45 7.94
N VAL A 103 17.16 20.41 8.69
CA VAL A 103 18.52 20.36 8.13
C VAL A 103 18.93 18.91 7.88
N LEU A 104 18.28 18.29 6.89
CA LEU A 104 18.57 16.91 6.48
C LEU A 104 19.94 16.75 5.81
N SER A 105 20.54 17.85 5.33
CA SER A 105 21.85 17.84 4.64
C SER A 105 23.02 17.36 5.50
N LYS A 106 22.84 17.26 6.82
CA LYS A 106 23.85 16.73 7.76
C LYS A 106 23.68 15.24 8.03
N TYR A 107 22.68 14.60 7.45
CA TYR A 107 22.30 13.22 7.74
C TYR A 107 22.20 12.39 6.46
N THR A 108 22.52 11.11 6.57
CA THR A 108 22.21 10.12 5.54
C THR A 108 20.99 9.34 5.98
N LEU A 109 19.91 9.41 5.21
CA LEU A 109 18.71 8.62 5.43
C LEU A 109 18.82 7.32 4.64
N VAL A 110 18.64 6.19 5.33
CA VAL A 110 18.64 4.85 4.73
C VAL A 110 17.28 4.21 5.00
N ASP A 111 16.58 3.84 3.94
CA ASP A 111 15.29 3.15 4.01
C ASP A 111 15.46 1.65 3.74
N PHE A 112 15.42 0.86 4.82
CA PHE A 112 15.48 -0.60 4.73
C PHE A 112 14.10 -1.16 4.40
N GLY A 113 13.99 -1.85 3.26
CA GLY A 113 12.72 -2.42 2.83
C GLY A 113 11.82 -1.42 2.08
N SER A 114 12.42 -0.42 1.42
CA SER A 114 11.73 0.63 0.64
C SER A 114 10.74 0.11 -0.40
N GLY A 115 10.91 -1.14 -0.84
CA GLY A 115 10.03 -1.82 -1.78
C GLY A 115 9.91 -1.02 -3.09
N LYS A 116 8.73 -0.46 -3.36
CA LYS A 116 8.48 0.35 -4.56
C LYS A 116 8.98 1.81 -4.47
N GLY A 117 9.55 2.23 -3.35
CA GLY A 117 10.22 3.53 -3.24
C GLY A 117 9.30 4.75 -3.13
N LEU A 118 8.10 4.62 -2.54
CA LEU A 118 7.14 5.72 -2.29
C LEU A 118 7.75 6.94 -1.54
N LEU A 119 8.89 6.74 -0.89
CA LEU A 119 9.59 7.71 -0.04
C LEU A 119 10.34 8.82 -0.80
N TYR A 120 10.45 8.76 -2.13
CA TYR A 120 11.20 9.71 -2.97
C TYR A 120 10.33 10.54 -3.92
#